data_AF-A0A7V0S1A3-F1
#
_entry.id   AF-A0A7V0S1A3-F1
#
_cell.length_a   1.000
_cell.length_b   1.000
_cell.length_c   1.000
_cell.angle_alpha   90.00
_cell.angle_beta   90.00
_cell.angle_gamma   90.00
#
_symmetry.space_group_name_H-M   'P 1'
#
loop_
_entity.id
_entity.type
_entity.pdbx_description
1 polymer ?
#
loop_
_entity_poly.entity_id
_entity_poly.type
_entity_poly.pdbx_seq_one_letter_code
_entity_poly.pdbx_strand_id
1 'polypeptide(L)'
;MAVTAADSTRTHAAPTDTITTEVTDTITQQATDSDSNNVNQLLMDKKKFQFDFVSILRGLLGMVVLIGIGFIFSTNRRAISWKVVGIGLGIQLVLAIAILQFPPVQMFFDFIGKVFVKILDFSKAGTEFLFPGFLNVETFGYVFAFQVLPTIIFFSALTSLLFYLGVIQKV
;
A
#
# COMPACT_ATOMS: atom_id res chain seq x y z
N MET A 1 75.53 -49.61 12.49
CA MET A 1 74.74 -48.46 11.99
C MET A 1 74.23 -47.70 13.22
N ALA A 2 74.27 -46.37 13.15
CA ALA A 2 74.39 -45.38 14.25
C ALA A 2 73.32 -45.45 15.38
N VAL A 3 73.71 -45.28 16.66
CA VAL A 3 73.55 -44.04 17.52
C VAL A 3 72.12 -43.89 18.06
N THR A 4 71.85 -44.12 19.35
CA THR A 4 72.01 -43.24 20.55
C THR A 4 70.89 -42.20 20.71
N ALA A 5 70.53 -41.99 21.99
CA ALA A 5 69.62 -40.99 22.58
C ALA A 5 68.13 -41.20 22.28
N ALA A 6 67.17 -40.87 23.13
CA ALA A 6 67.05 -40.45 24.53
C ALA A 6 65.50 -40.35 24.72
N ASP A 7 64.96 -40.67 25.90
CA ASP A 7 64.31 -39.67 26.80
C ASP A 7 63.05 -39.01 26.18
N SER A 8 61.86 -38.93 26.79
CA SER A 8 61.48 -38.95 28.19
C SER A 8 59.96 -39.22 28.27
N THR A 9 59.58 -39.90 29.33
CA THR A 9 58.30 -39.83 30.05
C THR A 9 57.61 -38.45 30.04
N ARG A 10 56.27 -38.44 30.11
CA ARG A 10 55.37 -37.54 30.90
C ARG A 10 54.11 -37.21 30.08
N THR A 11 52.91 -37.71 30.39
CA THR A 11 52.02 -37.24 31.48
C THR A 11 52.35 -35.84 32.01
N HIS A 12 51.59 -34.82 31.58
CA HIS A 12 51.22 -33.62 32.37
C HIS A 12 50.08 -32.92 31.61
N ALA A 13 48.92 -32.74 32.22
CA ALA A 13 48.52 -31.53 32.96
C ALA A 13 48.47 -30.28 32.06
N ALA A 14 47.29 -29.63 32.03
CA ALA A 14 46.99 -28.40 31.29
C ALA A 14 48.04 -27.29 31.50
N PRO A 15 48.20 -26.36 30.54
CA PRO A 15 47.46 -25.10 30.67
C PRO A 15 47.01 -24.46 29.35
N THR A 16 45.97 -23.64 29.47
CA THR A 16 45.66 -22.42 28.72
C THR A 16 46.87 -21.80 28.03
N ASP A 17 46.76 -21.49 26.72
CA ASP A 17 47.30 -20.25 26.16
C ASP A 17 46.69 -19.93 24.77
N THR A 18 45.83 -18.91 24.79
CA THR A 18 46.05 -17.67 24.01
C THR A 18 45.76 -17.66 22.50
N ILE A 19 45.32 -18.75 21.86
CA ILE A 19 44.80 -18.70 20.47
C ILE A 19 43.41 -19.35 20.37
N THR A 20 42.49 -18.96 21.24
CA THR A 20 41.04 -19.19 21.03
C THR A 20 40.20 -18.01 21.55
N THR A 21 40.84 -17.11 22.31
CA THR A 21 40.30 -15.84 22.80
C THR A 21 40.73 -14.65 21.92
N GLU A 22 40.64 -14.78 20.59
CA GLU A 22 40.71 -13.61 19.68
C GLU A 22 39.76 -13.77 18.48
N VAL A 23 39.47 -15.01 18.07
CA VAL A 23 38.50 -15.27 17.00
C VAL A 23 37.04 -15.25 17.50
N THR A 24 36.82 -15.42 18.82
CA THR A 24 35.46 -15.36 19.41
C THR A 24 35.02 -13.93 19.77
N ASP A 25 35.97 -13.00 19.96
CA ASP A 25 35.67 -11.59 20.25
C ASP A 25 35.45 -10.73 18.99
N THR A 26 35.81 -11.23 17.81
CA THR A 26 35.50 -10.54 16.54
C THR A 26 34.12 -10.90 15.99
N ILE A 27 33.51 -12.02 16.40
CA ILE A 27 32.18 -12.44 15.91
C ILE A 27 31.06 -12.08 16.91
N THR A 28 31.38 -11.75 18.16
CA THR A 28 30.35 -11.43 19.18
C THR A 28 30.25 -9.94 19.53
N GLN A 29 31.14 -9.06 19.05
CA GLN A 29 31.07 -7.61 19.27
C GLN A 29 30.51 -6.78 18.10
N GLN A 30 29.98 -7.43 17.04
CA GLN A 30 29.25 -6.75 15.96
C GLN A 30 27.73 -6.98 15.99
N ALA A 31 27.21 -7.61 17.05
CA ALA A 31 25.79 -7.97 17.15
C ALA A 31 25.03 -7.34 18.34
N THR A 32 25.63 -6.40 19.09
CA THR A 32 24.90 -5.79 20.23
C THR A 32 25.30 -4.36 20.61
N ASP A 33 25.77 -3.51 19.68
CA ASP A 33 26.05 -2.09 20.04
C ASP A 33 25.75 -1.05 18.93
N SER A 34 24.90 -1.36 17.95
CA SER A 34 24.46 -0.34 16.97
C SER A 34 23.04 -0.44 16.41
N ASP A 35 22.23 -1.45 16.77
CA ASP A 35 20.89 -1.59 16.16
C ASP A 35 19.69 -1.30 17.07
N SER A 36 19.88 -1.15 18.38
CA SER A 36 18.73 -0.90 19.28
C SER A 36 18.25 0.57 19.30
N ASN A 37 19.08 1.51 18.86
CA ASN A 37 18.70 2.92 18.70
C ASN A 37 18.01 3.20 17.35
N ASN A 38 18.10 2.26 16.40
CA ASN A 38 17.56 2.40 15.05
C ASN A 38 16.22 1.67 14.84
N VAL A 39 15.94 0.60 15.60
CA VAL A 39 14.66 -0.15 15.49
C VAL A 39 13.44 0.68 15.91
N ASN A 40 13.60 1.56 16.91
CA ASN A 40 12.53 2.46 17.37
C ASN A 40 12.36 3.69 16.46
N GLN A 41 13.33 3.94 15.58
CA GLN A 41 13.33 5.09 14.68
C GLN A 41 12.68 4.79 13.32
N LEU A 42 12.51 3.51 12.97
CA LEU A 42 11.85 3.06 11.73
C LEU A 42 10.33 2.89 11.85
N LEU A 43 9.78 2.87 13.07
CA LEU A 43 8.33 2.78 13.32
C LEU A 43 7.64 4.15 13.40
N MET A 44 8.42 5.22 13.31
CA MET A 44 7.96 6.61 13.33
C MET A 44 8.40 7.37 12.08
N ASP A 45 8.45 6.70 10.92
CA ASP A 45 8.34 7.41 9.65
C ASP A 45 6.90 7.83 9.43
N LYS A 46 6.47 8.80 10.25
CA LYS A 46 5.36 9.68 9.92
C LYS A 46 5.82 10.38 8.66
N LYS A 47 5.51 9.78 7.49
CA LYS A 47 5.88 10.27 6.16
C LYS A 47 5.59 11.76 6.14
N LYS A 48 6.62 12.56 6.41
CA LYS A 48 6.47 14.01 6.45
C LYS A 48 6.03 14.37 5.05
N PHE A 49 5.01 15.21 4.95
CA PHE A 49 4.65 15.83 3.68
C PHE A 49 5.88 16.64 3.23
N GLN A 50 6.81 15.98 2.54
CA GLN A 50 8.00 16.61 2.00
C GLN A 50 7.50 17.33 0.76
N PHE A 51 7.31 18.63 0.89
CA PHE A 51 6.97 19.50 -0.22
C PHE A 51 8.20 19.63 -1.12
N ASP A 52 8.38 18.63 -1.97
CA ASP A 52 9.33 18.71 -3.07
C ASP A 52 8.73 19.62 -4.16
N PHE A 53 9.38 20.76 -4.39
CA PHE A 53 8.95 21.74 -5.38
C PHE A 53 8.84 21.12 -6.78
N VAL A 54 9.72 20.18 -7.12
CA VAL A 54 9.68 19.47 -8.40
C VAL A 54 8.41 18.62 -8.51
N SER A 55 8.03 17.95 -7.44
CA SER A 55 6.79 17.15 -7.38
C SER A 55 5.53 18.00 -7.51
N ILE A 56 5.49 19.17 -6.86
CA ILE A 56 4.37 20.12 -6.98
C ILE A 56 4.29 20.67 -8.41
N LEU A 57 5.42 21.09 -8.98
CA LEU A 57 5.47 21.62 -10.34
C LEU A 57 5.06 20.55 -11.37
N ARG A 58 5.48 19.30 -11.19
CA ARG A 58 5.07 18.17 -12.04
C ARG A 58 3.55 17.92 -11.96
N GLY A 59 2.98 17.99 -10.76
CA GLY A 59 1.53 17.88 -10.57
C GLY A 59 0.76 19.02 -11.25
N LEU A 60 1.23 20.26 -11.07
CA LEU A 60 0.64 21.44 -11.71
C LEU A 60 0.74 21.39 -13.23
N LEU A 61 1.89 20.98 -13.76
CA LEU A 61 2.10 20.79 -15.20
C LEU A 61 1.13 19.75 -15.77
N GLY A 62 0.93 18.62 -15.07
CA GLY A 62 -0.07 17.62 -15.45
C GLY A 62 -1.48 18.20 -15.54
N MET A 63 -1.88 19.00 -14.54
CA MET A 63 -3.16 19.71 -14.53
C MET A 63 -3.32 20.64 -15.75
N VAL A 64 -2.31 21.47 -16.02
CA VAL A 64 -2.33 22.39 -17.18
C VAL A 64 -2.40 21.62 -18.50
N VAL A 65 -1.68 20.51 -18.63
CA VAL A 65 -1.71 19.68 -19.83
C VAL A 65 -3.08 19.05 -20.04
N LEU A 66 -3.72 18.50 -19.00
CA LEU A 66 -5.08 17.92 -19.12
C LEU A 66 -6.12 18.97 -19.50
N ILE A 67 -6.04 20.17 -18.90
CA ILE A 67 -6.91 21.30 -19.29
C ILE A 67 -6.63 21.72 -20.73
N GLY A 68 -5.35 21.75 -21.14
CA GLY A 68 -4.93 22.05 -22.51
C GLY A 68 -5.43 21.05 -23.53
N ILE A 69 -5.43 19.75 -23.20
CA ILE A 69 -6.01 18.69 -24.03
C ILE A 69 -7.53 18.86 -24.13
N GLY A 70 -8.21 19.14 -23.01
CA GLY A 70 -9.64 19.47 -23.04
C GLY A 70 -9.94 20.70 -23.92
N PHE A 71 -9.07 21.71 -23.88
CA PHE A 71 -9.19 22.92 -24.70
C PHE A 71 -8.94 22.66 -26.20
N ILE A 72 -7.96 21.83 -26.57
CA ILE A 72 -7.65 21.54 -27.98
C ILE A 72 -8.80 20.75 -28.65
N PHE A 73 -9.36 19.78 -27.93
CA PHE A 73 -10.50 18.96 -28.38
C PHE A 73 -11.86 19.65 -28.23
N SER A 74 -11.92 20.85 -27.63
CA SER A 74 -13.18 21.57 -27.49
C SER A 74 -13.69 22.11 -28.83
N THR A 75 -14.93 21.76 -29.15
CA THR A 75 -15.65 22.21 -30.35
C THR A 75 -15.89 23.72 -30.36
N ASN A 76 -16.08 24.35 -29.20
CA ASN A 76 -16.31 25.78 -29.09
C ASN A 76 -15.46 26.40 -27.97
N ARG A 77 -14.21 26.72 -28.31
CA ARG A 77 -13.20 27.27 -27.38
C ARG A 77 -13.59 28.59 -26.72
N ARG A 78 -14.53 29.35 -27.31
CA ARG A 78 -15.02 30.62 -26.77
C ARG A 78 -16.20 30.47 -25.80
N ALA A 79 -16.90 29.34 -25.84
CA ALA A 79 -18.00 29.04 -24.92
C ALA A 79 -17.53 28.42 -23.59
N ILE A 80 -16.21 28.22 -23.43
CA ILE A 80 -15.65 27.65 -22.20
C ILE A 80 -15.76 28.67 -21.07
N SER A 81 -16.63 28.37 -20.10
CA SER A 81 -16.76 29.16 -18.88
C SER A 81 -15.61 28.85 -17.91
N TRP A 82 -14.55 29.64 -17.96
CA TRP A 82 -13.38 29.54 -17.07
C TRP A 82 -13.72 29.58 -15.58
N LYS A 83 -14.83 30.23 -15.21
CA LYS A 83 -15.37 30.19 -13.84
C LYS A 83 -15.77 28.77 -13.43
N VAL A 84 -16.47 28.04 -14.28
CA VAL A 84 -16.92 26.66 -13.99
C VAL A 84 -15.72 25.71 -13.92
N VAL A 85 -14.77 25.86 -14.83
CA VAL A 85 -13.52 25.08 -14.80
C VAL A 85 -12.76 25.35 -13.49
N GLY A 86 -12.56 26.61 -13.12
CA GLY A 86 -11.88 26.98 -11.87
C GLY A 86 -12.60 26.48 -10.62
N ILE A 87 -13.93 26.57 -10.57
CA ILE A 87 -14.75 26.04 -9.46
C ILE A 87 -14.64 24.52 -9.38
N GLY A 88 -14.74 23.81 -10.50
CA GLY A 88 -14.61 22.35 -10.54
C GLY A 88 -13.23 21.89 -10.06
N LEU A 89 -12.16 22.53 -10.53
CA LEU A 89 -10.79 22.28 -10.07
C LEU A 89 -10.60 22.59 -8.59
N GLY A 90 -11.18 23.70 -8.12
CA GLY A 90 -11.15 24.09 -6.71
C GLY A 90 -11.81 23.05 -5.82
N ILE A 91 -13.01 22.58 -6.19
CA ILE A 91 -13.73 21.52 -5.46
C ILE A 91 -12.93 20.22 -5.45
N GLN A 92 -12.33 19.82 -6.57
CA GLN A 92 -11.48 18.63 -6.63
C GLN A 92 -10.29 18.73 -5.67
N LEU A 93 -9.60 19.87 -5.63
CA LEU A 93 -8.46 20.09 -4.75
C LEU A 93 -8.87 20.12 -3.27
N VAL A 94 -9.96 20.83 -2.94
CA VAL A 94 -10.49 20.90 -1.58
C VAL A 94 -10.89 19.51 -1.09
N LEU A 95 -11.58 18.73 -1.91
CA LEU A 95 -11.98 17.37 -1.56
C LEU A 95 -10.76 16.46 -1.37
N ALA A 96 -9.76 16.55 -2.24
CA ALA A 96 -8.52 15.78 -2.12
C ALA A 96 -7.78 16.08 -0.81
N ILE A 97 -7.63 17.36 -0.45
CA ILE A 97 -6.98 17.76 0.81
C ILE A 97 -7.83 17.34 2.01
N ALA A 98 -9.15 17.51 1.94
CA ALA A 98 -10.06 17.10 3.02
C ALA A 98 -9.92 15.60 3.31
N ILE A 99 -9.90 14.75 2.28
CA ILE A 99 -9.74 13.31 2.44
C ILE A 99 -8.32 12.95 2.89
N LEU A 100 -7.27 13.57 2.34
CA LEU A 100 -5.88 13.19 2.64
C LEU A 100 -5.34 13.71 3.98
N GLN A 101 -5.86 14.83 4.49
CA GLN A 101 -5.30 15.50 5.66
C GLN A 101 -6.23 15.52 6.87
N PHE A 102 -7.55 15.53 6.68
CA PHE A 102 -8.50 15.79 7.76
C PHE A 102 -8.97 14.47 8.41
N PRO A 103 -8.56 14.15 9.67
CA PRO A 103 -8.83 12.85 10.29
C PRO A 103 -10.31 12.45 10.40
N PRO A 104 -11.27 13.34 10.71
CA PRO A 104 -12.67 12.92 10.79
C PRO A 104 -13.25 12.61 9.39
N VAL A 105 -12.74 13.24 8.33
CA VAL A 105 -13.13 12.91 6.96
C VAL A 105 -12.57 11.55 6.56
N GLN A 106 -11.31 11.26 6.89
CA GLN A 106 -10.72 9.93 6.68
C GLN A 106 -11.55 8.83 7.35
N MET A 107 -11.90 9.03 8.63
CA MET A 107 -12.72 8.07 9.37
C MET A 107 -14.10 7.84 8.72
N PHE A 108 -14.73 8.90 8.24
CA PHE A 108 -16.01 8.80 7.51
C PHE A 108 -15.85 7.98 6.21
N PHE A 109 -14.86 8.30 5.38
CA PHE A 109 -14.59 7.56 4.14
C PHE A 109 -14.17 6.12 4.40
N ASP A 110 -13.41 5.84 5.46
CA ASP A 110 -13.05 4.48 5.88
C ASP A 110 -14.28 3.69 6.31
N PHE A 111 -15.21 4.33 7.03
CA PHE A 111 -16.49 3.71 7.41
C PHE A 111 -17.30 3.34 6.16
N ILE A 112 -17.47 4.29 5.23
CA ILE A 112 -18.17 4.03 3.97
C ILE A 112 -17.45 2.93 3.16
N GLY A 113 -16.12 2.96 3.11
CA GLY A 113 -15.31 1.93 2.47
C GLY A 113 -15.58 0.53 3.04
N LYS A 114 -15.65 0.39 4.37
CA LYS A 114 -16.00 -0.89 5.04
C LYS A 114 -17.41 -1.36 4.67
N VAL A 115 -18.38 -0.43 4.59
CA VAL A 115 -19.74 -0.76 4.12
C VAL A 115 -19.70 -1.29 2.69
N PHE A 116 -18.97 -0.63 1.78
CA PHE A 116 -18.80 -1.10 0.40
C PHE A 116 -18.13 -2.47 0.31
N VAL A 117 -17.09 -2.74 1.10
CA VAL A 117 -16.44 -4.06 1.15
C VAL A 117 -17.43 -5.14 1.59
N LYS A 118 -18.26 -4.86 2.61
CA LYS A 118 -19.28 -5.81 3.06
C LYS A 118 -20.32 -6.11 1.97
N ILE A 119 -20.69 -5.10 1.18
CA ILE A 119 -21.58 -5.25 0.03
C ILE A 119 -20.91 -6.12 -1.06
N LEU A 120 -19.62 -5.93 -1.32
CA LEU A 120 -18.84 -6.76 -2.23
C LEU A 120 -18.82 -8.23 -1.77
N ASP A 121 -18.70 -8.48 -0.47
CA ASP A 121 -18.70 -9.84 0.07
C ASP A 121 -20.05 -10.54 -0.13
N PHE A 122 -21.18 -9.83 0.00
CA PHE A 122 -22.48 -10.38 -0.36
C PHE A 122 -22.59 -10.73 -1.85
N SER A 123 -22.03 -9.89 -2.72
CA SER A 123 -21.97 -10.19 -4.16
C SER A 123 -21.13 -11.43 -4.45
N LYS A 124 -19.98 -11.59 -3.77
CA LYS A 124 -19.14 -12.79 -3.90
C LYS A 124 -19.87 -14.03 -3.43
N ALA A 125 -20.56 -13.97 -2.28
CA ALA A 125 -21.36 -15.09 -1.78
C ALA A 125 -22.47 -15.50 -2.76
N GLY A 126 -23.16 -14.53 -3.38
CA GLY A 126 -24.14 -14.81 -4.43
C GLY A 126 -23.53 -15.42 -5.69
N THR A 127 -22.32 -15.00 -6.04
CA THR A 127 -21.59 -15.56 -7.19
C THR A 127 -21.14 -16.98 -6.92
N GLU A 128 -20.62 -17.28 -5.73
CA GLU A 128 -20.25 -18.64 -5.32
C GLU A 128 -21.48 -19.57 -5.30
N PHE A 129 -22.65 -19.06 -4.94
CA PHE A 129 -23.90 -19.80 -5.01
C PHE A 129 -24.30 -20.16 -6.46
N LEU A 130 -24.14 -19.22 -7.40
CA LEU A 130 -24.49 -19.44 -8.81
C LEU A 130 -23.43 -20.25 -9.57
N PHE A 131 -22.15 -20.09 -9.21
CA PHE A 131 -21.00 -20.67 -9.90
C PHE A 131 -19.98 -21.20 -8.88
N PRO A 132 -20.29 -22.32 -8.18
CA PRO A 132 -19.43 -22.85 -7.15
C PRO A 132 -18.06 -23.28 -7.70
N GLY A 133 -17.00 -22.93 -6.99
CA GLY A 133 -15.62 -23.27 -7.37
C GLY A 133 -15.02 -22.42 -8.50
N PHE A 134 -15.80 -21.62 -9.23
CA PHE A 134 -15.29 -20.73 -10.29
C PHE A 134 -14.63 -19.46 -9.76
N LEU A 135 -14.80 -19.17 -8.47
CA LEU A 135 -14.06 -18.11 -7.78
C LEU A 135 -12.70 -18.59 -7.25
N ASN A 136 -12.41 -19.89 -7.34
CA ASN A 136 -11.15 -20.44 -6.86
C ASN A 136 -10.00 -20.15 -7.84
N VAL A 137 -9.17 -19.17 -7.46
CA VAL A 137 -8.01 -18.74 -8.24
C VAL A 137 -6.94 -19.81 -8.39
N GLU A 138 -6.88 -20.80 -7.50
CA GLU A 138 -5.88 -21.87 -7.55
C GLU A 138 -6.21 -22.93 -8.61
N THR A 139 -7.51 -23.13 -8.88
CA THR A 139 -7.97 -24.14 -9.84
C THR A 139 -8.21 -23.56 -11.24
N PHE A 140 -8.79 -22.36 -11.32
CA PHE A 140 -9.23 -21.76 -12.58
C PHE A 140 -8.52 -20.44 -12.93
N GLY A 141 -7.61 -19.97 -12.07
CA GLY A 141 -7.00 -18.65 -12.21
C GLY A 141 -7.97 -17.51 -11.89
N TYR A 142 -7.50 -16.27 -12.00
CA TYR A 142 -8.34 -15.08 -11.86
C TYR A 142 -9.21 -14.89 -13.11
N VAL A 143 -10.41 -15.47 -13.11
CA VAL A 143 -11.34 -15.30 -14.24
C VAL A 143 -12.12 -14.00 -14.08
N PHE A 144 -11.68 -12.98 -14.81
CA PHE A 144 -12.26 -11.63 -14.79
C PHE A 144 -13.79 -11.64 -14.90
N ALA A 145 -14.35 -12.46 -15.79
CA ALA A 145 -15.78 -12.54 -16.02
C ALA A 145 -16.57 -12.92 -14.77
N PHE A 146 -16.09 -13.85 -13.94
CA PHE A 146 -16.80 -14.31 -12.75
C PHE A 146 -16.51 -13.48 -11.50
N GLN A 147 -15.40 -12.73 -11.48
CA GLN A 147 -15.07 -11.90 -10.30
C GLN A 147 -15.58 -10.46 -10.42
N VAL A 148 -15.61 -9.92 -11.64
CA VAL A 148 -15.94 -8.51 -11.86
C VAL A 148 -17.38 -8.32 -12.34
N LEU A 149 -17.88 -9.14 -13.26
CA LEU A 149 -19.21 -8.92 -13.85
C LEU A 149 -20.36 -9.15 -12.87
N PRO A 150 -20.40 -10.22 -12.05
CA PRO A 150 -21.49 -10.45 -11.11
C PRO A 150 -21.64 -9.31 -10.10
N THR A 151 -20.51 -8.72 -9.67
CA THR A 151 -20.47 -7.54 -8.83
C THR A 151 -21.22 -6.36 -9.46
N ILE A 152 -21.02 -6.11 -10.76
CA ILE A 152 -21.73 -5.04 -11.49
C ILE A 152 -23.24 -5.32 -11.53
N ILE A 153 -23.66 -6.56 -11.79
CA ILE A 153 -25.07 -6.94 -11.85
C ILE A 153 -25.74 -6.81 -10.47
N PHE A 154 -25.05 -7.24 -9.42
CA PHE A 154 -25.52 -7.09 -8.05
C PHE A 154 -25.69 -5.60 -7.68
N PHE A 155 -24.69 -4.76 -7.98
CA PHE A 155 -24.78 -3.33 -7.71
C PHE A 155 -25.85 -2.62 -8.55
N SER A 156 -26.08 -3.03 -9.80
CA SER A 156 -27.14 -2.45 -10.62
C SER A 156 -28.53 -2.81 -10.07
N ALA A 157 -28.73 -4.05 -9.64
CA ALA A 157 -29.96 -4.48 -8.97
C ALA A 157 -30.15 -3.78 -7.61
N LEU A 158 -29.10 -3.67 -6.80
CA LEU A 158 -29.13 -2.95 -5.52
C LEU A 158 -29.45 -1.46 -5.72
N THR A 159 -28.85 -0.83 -6.73
CA THR A 159 -29.13 0.57 -7.08
C THR A 159 -30.57 0.73 -7.54
N SER A 160 -31.07 -0.17 -8.41
CA SER A 160 -32.47 -0.19 -8.85
C SER A 160 -33.45 -0.34 -7.67
N LEU A 161 -33.13 -1.23 -6.73
CA LEU A 161 -33.90 -1.39 -5.49
C LEU A 161 -33.87 -0.11 -4.65
N LEU A 162 -32.71 0.54 -4.53
CA LEU A 162 -32.54 1.76 -3.76
C LEU A 162 -33.28 2.97 -4.37
N PHE A 163 -33.39 3.00 -5.71
CA PHE A 163 -34.28 3.90 -6.44
C PHE A 163 -35.75 3.57 -6.21
N TYR A 164 -36.15 2.30 -6.26
CA TYR A 164 -37.54 1.90 -6.00
C TYR A 164 -37.98 2.28 -4.58
N LEU A 165 -37.08 2.12 -3.60
CA LEU A 165 -37.33 2.46 -2.19
C LEU A 165 -37.25 3.97 -1.89
N GLY A 166 -36.87 4.81 -2.84
CA GLY A 166 -36.84 6.27 -2.64
C GLY A 166 -35.60 6.80 -1.91
N VAL A 167 -34.60 5.97 -1.62
CA VAL A 167 -33.43 6.35 -0.81
C VAL A 167 -32.49 7.26 -1.61
N ILE A 168 -32.27 6.96 -2.89
CA ILE A 168 -31.41 7.79 -3.76
C ILE A 168 -32.09 9.13 -4.08
N GLN A 169 -33.41 9.17 -4.25
CA GLN A 169 -34.14 10.40 -4.56
C GLN A 169 -34.10 11.44 -3.44
N LYS A 170 -33.77 11.02 -2.22
CA LYS A 170 -33.78 11.87 -1.02
C LYS A 170 -32.41 12.48 -0.72
N VAL A 171 -31.35 12.02 -1.38
CA VAL A 171 -29.95 12.50 -1.27
C VAL A 171 -29.64 13.39 -2.46
#